data_AF-A0A442XL89-F1
#
_entry.id   AF-A0A442XL89-F1
#
_cell.length_a   1.000
_cell.length_b   1.000
_cell.length_c   1.000
_cell.angle_alpha   90.00
_cell.angle_beta   90.00
_cell.angle_gamma   90.00
#
_symmetry.space_group_name_H-M   'P 1'
#
loop_
_entity.id
_entity.type
_entity.pdbx_description
1 polymer ?
#
loop_
_entity_poly.entity_id
_entity_poly.type
_entity_poly.pdbx_seq_one_letter_code
_entity_poly.pdbx_strand_id
1 'polypeptide(L)'
;MHKLTIYFSEVGYSPKVSYYLSRICTLEDALPQGAPTSPAISNIAVLKADVQMSEFCAHNKLLFSRYADDICLSGDRIPESAFAFLSDCLSNFGLEIAEEKTVVAFEGQKKIITGISISSGELRLPKESRRNLRQTIHYINRYGIESHKNNAGISDPIYRYRLLGQIEYWLSIEPHNETARLGKEILKVKPLK
;
A
#
# COMPACT_ATOMS: atom_id res chain seq x y z
N MET A 1 -4.62 9.74 -23.13
CA MET A 1 -4.33 11.20 -23.23
C MET A 1 -5.54 12.15 -23.12
N HIS A 2 -6.67 11.92 -23.81
CA HIS A 2 -7.78 12.90 -23.92
C HIS A 2 -8.38 13.37 -22.58
N LYS A 3 -8.62 12.45 -21.64
CA LYS A 3 -9.17 12.76 -20.30
C LYS A 3 -8.30 13.78 -19.53
N LEU A 4 -6.98 13.68 -19.66
CA LEU A 4 -6.04 14.57 -18.99
C LEU A 4 -6.06 15.99 -19.60
N THR A 5 -6.28 16.09 -20.91
CA THR A 5 -6.43 17.39 -21.60
C THR A 5 -7.70 18.11 -21.16
N ILE A 6 -8.80 17.35 -21.00
CA ILE A 6 -10.04 17.89 -20.42
C ILE A 6 -9.76 18.39 -19.01
N TYR A 7 -9.13 17.56 -18.16
CA TYR A 7 -8.81 17.92 -16.79
C TYR A 7 -8.00 19.23 -16.69
N PHE A 8 -6.91 19.38 -17.43
CA PHE A 8 -6.12 20.62 -17.40
C PHE A 8 -6.95 21.83 -17.86
N SER A 9 -7.85 21.64 -18.81
CA SER A 9 -8.75 22.70 -19.27
C SER A 9 -9.78 23.08 -18.19
N GLU A 10 -10.34 22.10 -17.47
CA GLU A 10 -11.25 22.31 -16.33
C GLU A 10 -10.57 23.07 -15.18
N VAL A 11 -9.27 22.84 -14.96
CA VAL A 11 -8.47 23.55 -13.94
C VAL A 11 -8.11 24.98 -14.38
N GLY A 12 -8.33 25.35 -15.64
CA GLY A 12 -8.18 26.73 -16.14
C GLY A 12 -7.01 26.94 -17.10
N TYR A 13 -6.33 25.89 -17.57
CA TYR A 13 -5.32 26.03 -18.61
C TYR A 13 -5.95 26.24 -19.99
N SER A 14 -5.28 27.02 -20.85
CA SER A 14 -5.73 27.20 -22.23
C SER A 14 -5.69 25.88 -23.00
N PRO A 15 -6.55 25.65 -24.02
CA PRO A 15 -6.60 24.39 -24.75
C PRO A 15 -5.25 23.92 -25.29
N LYS A 16 -4.41 24.87 -25.74
CA LYS A 16 -3.06 24.60 -26.24
C LYS A 16 -2.12 24.11 -25.13
N VAL A 17 -2.16 24.76 -23.96
CA VAL A 17 -1.34 24.35 -22.80
C VAL A 17 -1.80 22.99 -22.27
N SER A 18 -3.11 22.79 -22.12
CA SER A 18 -3.69 21.51 -21.70
C SER A 18 -3.26 20.36 -22.61
N TYR A 19 -3.23 20.57 -23.93
CA TYR A 19 -2.76 19.57 -24.89
C TYR A 19 -1.30 19.18 -24.67
N TYR A 20 -0.40 20.17 -24.53
CA TYR A 20 1.02 19.90 -24.35
C TYR A 20 1.34 19.28 -22.99
N LEU A 21 0.68 19.73 -21.91
CA LEU A 21 0.82 19.12 -20.59
C LEU A 21 0.43 17.64 -20.63
N SER A 22 -0.72 17.32 -21.24
CA SER A 22 -1.12 15.92 -21.41
C SER A 22 -0.10 15.10 -22.19
N ARG A 23 0.43 15.65 -23.30
CA ARG A 23 1.43 14.98 -24.13
C ARG A 23 2.75 14.70 -23.41
N ILE A 24 3.15 15.56 -22.49
CA ILE A 24 4.39 15.38 -21.69
C ILE A 24 4.15 14.39 -20.55
N CYS A 25 2.93 14.35 -20.00
CA CYS A 25 2.58 13.47 -18.89
C CYS A 25 2.18 12.04 -19.30
N THR A 26 1.94 11.78 -20.59
CA THR A 26 1.51 10.46 -21.08
C THR A 26 2.47 9.89 -22.12
N LEU A 27 2.68 8.58 -22.08
CA LEU A 27 3.38 7.80 -23.10
C LEU A 27 2.42 6.72 -23.60
N GLU A 28 2.27 6.59 -24.93
CA GLU A 28 1.36 5.60 -25.55
C GLU A 28 -0.07 5.64 -24.95
N ASP A 29 -0.60 6.85 -24.81
CA ASP A 29 -1.90 7.14 -24.22
C ASP A 29 -2.10 6.80 -22.73
N ALA A 30 -1.09 6.25 -22.07
CA ALA A 30 -1.08 5.86 -20.66
C ALA A 30 -0.16 6.75 -19.80
N LEU A 31 -0.33 6.66 -18.48
CA LEU A 31 0.62 7.26 -17.54
C LEU A 31 1.86 6.34 -17.44
N PRO A 32 3.07 6.85 -17.73
CA PRO A 32 4.28 6.03 -17.68
C PRO A 32 4.60 5.67 -16.23
N GLN A 33 5.00 4.41 -16.01
CA GLN A 33 5.51 3.95 -14.72
C GLN A 33 6.87 4.60 -14.45
N GLY A 34 7.05 5.14 -13.24
CA GLY A 34 8.27 5.80 -12.81
C GLY A 34 8.36 7.30 -13.13
N ALA A 35 7.41 7.87 -13.89
CA ALA A 35 7.37 9.32 -14.04
C ALA A 35 6.87 10.00 -12.75
N PRO A 36 7.50 11.11 -12.32
CA PRO A 36 7.18 11.77 -11.06
C PRO A 36 5.76 12.37 -11.03
N THR A 37 5.19 12.67 -12.20
CA THR A 37 3.84 13.22 -12.33
C THR A 37 2.75 12.16 -12.26
N SER A 38 3.04 10.91 -12.64
CA SER A 38 2.05 9.84 -12.78
C SER A 38 1.25 9.57 -11.50
N PRO A 39 1.87 9.47 -10.29
CA PRO A 39 1.11 9.21 -9.05
C PRO A 39 0.12 10.32 -8.69
N ALA A 40 0.48 11.58 -8.94
CA ALA A 40 -0.43 12.71 -8.69
C ALA A 40 -1.59 12.71 -9.69
N ILE A 41 -1.28 12.47 -10.97
CA ILE A 41 -2.29 12.45 -12.04
C ILE A 41 -3.25 11.28 -11.88
N SER A 42 -2.78 10.09 -11.50
CA SER A 42 -3.66 8.94 -11.28
C SER A 42 -4.65 9.20 -10.14
N ASN A 43 -4.19 9.77 -9.03
CA ASN A 43 -5.05 10.16 -7.91
C ASN A 43 -6.12 11.19 -8.31
N ILE A 44 -5.73 12.17 -9.12
CA ILE A 44 -6.67 13.17 -9.67
C ILE A 44 -7.70 12.50 -10.59
N ALA A 45 -7.25 11.60 -11.47
CA ALA A 45 -8.11 10.96 -12.46
C ALA A 45 -9.23 10.12 -11.82
N VAL A 46 -8.97 9.55 -10.64
CA VAL A 46 -9.95 8.71 -9.91
C VAL A 46 -10.73 9.48 -8.85
N LEU A 47 -10.46 10.76 -8.62
CA LEU A 47 -11.10 11.55 -7.56
C LEU A 47 -12.64 11.54 -7.65
N LYS A 48 -13.20 11.67 -8.86
CA LYS A 48 -14.66 11.63 -9.05
C LYS A 48 -15.22 10.23 -8.73
N ALA A 49 -14.48 9.16 -9.02
CA ALA A 49 -14.84 7.79 -8.64
C ALA A 49 -14.78 7.62 -7.11
N ASP A 50 -13.73 8.15 -6.46
CA ASP A 50 -13.58 8.12 -5.01
C ASP A 50 -14.77 8.80 -4.30
N VAL A 51 -15.24 9.93 -4.82
CA VAL A 51 -16.44 10.61 -4.30
C VAL A 51 -17.67 9.70 -4.41
N GLN A 52 -17.93 9.11 -5.58
CA GLN A 52 -19.07 8.21 -5.80
C GLN A 52 -19.02 6.97 -4.89
N MET A 53 -17.83 6.34 -4.78
CA MET A 53 -17.61 5.19 -3.90
C MET A 53 -17.77 5.57 -2.43
N SER A 54 -17.26 6.73 -2.01
CA SER A 54 -17.40 7.23 -0.64
C SER A 54 -18.86 7.52 -0.30
N GLU A 55 -19.63 8.12 -1.22
CA GLU A 55 -21.06 8.34 -1.04
C GLU A 55 -21.81 7.02 -0.92
N PHE A 56 -21.56 6.06 -1.81
CA PHE A 56 -22.15 4.72 -1.72
C PHE A 56 -21.86 4.07 -0.36
N CYS A 57 -20.61 4.15 0.10
CA CYS A 57 -20.21 3.61 1.39
C CYS A 57 -20.96 4.29 2.55
N ALA A 58 -21.04 5.62 2.55
CA ALA A 58 -21.74 6.38 3.57
C ALA A 58 -23.23 5.99 3.67
N HIS A 59 -23.93 5.87 2.54
CA HIS A 59 -25.34 5.44 2.50
C HIS A 59 -25.54 4.03 3.06
N ASN A 60 -24.54 3.16 2.90
CA ASN A 60 -24.56 1.77 3.37
C ASN A 60 -23.88 1.57 4.74
N LYS A 61 -23.50 2.65 5.44
CA LYS A 61 -22.76 2.60 6.72
C LYS A 61 -21.44 1.83 6.64
N LEU A 62 -20.74 1.96 5.52
CA LEU A 62 -19.40 1.43 5.28
C LEU A 62 -18.36 2.55 5.36
N LEU A 63 -17.14 2.16 5.73
CA LEU A 63 -15.94 2.98 5.63
C LEU A 63 -15.23 2.67 4.31
N PHE A 64 -14.87 3.72 3.59
CA PHE A 64 -14.09 3.66 2.35
C PHE A 64 -12.66 4.12 2.61
N SER A 65 -11.69 3.39 2.05
CA SER A 65 -10.29 3.80 2.02
C SER A 65 -9.66 3.38 0.69
N ARG A 66 -8.76 4.21 0.17
CA ARG A 66 -7.96 3.91 -1.02
C ARG A 66 -6.50 4.26 -0.78
N TYR A 67 -5.60 3.37 -1.17
CA TYR A 67 -4.16 3.62 -1.23
C TYR A 67 -3.66 3.23 -2.62
N ALA A 68 -3.31 4.23 -3.45
CA ALA A 68 -3.04 4.01 -4.86
C ALA A 68 -4.20 3.24 -5.55
N ASP A 69 -3.96 2.03 -6.04
CA ASP A 69 -4.93 1.12 -6.65
C ASP A 69 -5.66 0.21 -5.65
N ASP A 70 -5.15 0.07 -4.42
CA ASP A 70 -5.79 -0.73 -3.37
C ASP A 70 -7.00 0.00 -2.80
N ILE A 71 -8.20 -0.53 -3.05
CA ILE A 71 -9.47 -0.05 -2.49
C ILE A 71 -9.93 -1.02 -1.39
N CYS A 72 -10.33 -0.48 -0.24
CA CYS A 72 -10.90 -1.27 0.84
C CYS A 72 -12.20 -0.65 1.37
N LEU A 73 -13.23 -1.50 1.46
CA LEU A 73 -14.51 -1.23 2.08
C LEU A 73 -14.63 -2.07 3.36
N SER A 74 -15.11 -1.46 4.44
CA SER A 74 -15.29 -2.15 5.71
C SER A 74 -16.53 -1.67 6.45
N GLY A 75 -17.17 -2.57 7.22
CA GLY A 75 -18.35 -2.27 8.02
C GLY A 75 -19.05 -3.56 8.45
N ASP A 76 -20.14 -3.44 9.21
CA ASP A 76 -20.83 -4.58 9.80
C ASP A 76 -21.49 -5.47 8.75
N ARG A 77 -22.00 -4.87 7.67
CA ARG A 77 -22.67 -5.57 6.58
C ARG A 77 -22.32 -4.94 5.24
N ILE A 78 -21.68 -5.72 4.38
CA ILE A 78 -21.41 -5.33 2.99
C ILE A 78 -22.63 -5.74 2.13
N PRO A 79 -23.26 -4.81 1.39
CA PRO A 79 -24.33 -5.13 0.46
C PRO A 79 -23.85 -6.06 -0.65
N GLU A 80 -24.69 -6.99 -1.11
CA GLU A 80 -24.39 -7.86 -2.26
C GLU A 80 -24.13 -7.05 -3.54
N SER A 81 -24.76 -5.88 -3.65
CA SER A 81 -24.58 -4.94 -4.76
C SER A 81 -23.25 -4.18 -4.73
N ALA A 82 -22.46 -4.26 -3.66
CA ALA A 82 -21.25 -3.44 -3.51
C ALA A 82 -20.25 -3.70 -4.63
N PHE A 83 -19.97 -4.97 -4.95
CA PHE A 83 -19.02 -5.32 -6.01
C PHE A 83 -19.49 -4.80 -7.38
N ALA A 84 -20.76 -5.02 -7.73
CA ALA A 84 -21.34 -4.54 -8.98
C ALA A 84 -21.28 -3.02 -9.08
N PHE A 85 -21.65 -2.30 -8.01
CA PHE A 85 -21.55 -0.85 -7.96
C PHE A 85 -20.11 -0.36 -8.16
N LEU A 86 -19.12 -0.97 -7.50
CA LEU A 86 -17.71 -0.58 -7.65
C LEU A 86 -17.22 -0.82 -9.08
N SER A 87 -17.58 -1.95 -9.68
CA SER A 87 -17.20 -2.29 -11.05
C SER A 87 -17.79 -1.30 -12.05
N ASP A 88 -19.08 -0.98 -11.92
CA ASP A 88 -19.76 0.02 -12.75
C ASP A 88 -19.16 1.42 -12.54
N CYS A 89 -18.91 1.79 -11.28
CA CYS A 89 -18.29 3.07 -10.94
C CYS A 89 -16.93 3.21 -11.61
N LEU A 90 -16.04 2.22 -11.48
CA LEU A 90 -14.68 2.27 -12.01
C LEU A 90 -14.63 2.16 -13.54
N SER A 91 -15.51 1.36 -14.15
CA SER A 91 -15.59 1.22 -15.60
C SER A 91 -15.97 2.53 -16.29
N ASN A 92 -16.80 3.38 -15.66
CA ASN A 92 -17.08 4.75 -16.14
C ASN A 92 -15.82 5.62 -16.22
N PHE A 93 -14.77 5.30 -15.44
CA PHE A 93 -13.46 5.95 -15.49
C PHE A 93 -12.44 5.19 -16.35
N GLY A 94 -12.84 4.10 -17.00
CA GLY A 94 -11.97 3.26 -17.84
C GLY A 94 -11.00 2.42 -17.01
N LEU A 95 -11.42 2.01 -15.81
CA LEU A 95 -10.68 1.16 -14.91
C LEU A 95 -11.44 -0.15 -14.71
N GLU A 96 -10.71 -1.23 -14.48
CA GLU A 96 -11.25 -2.57 -14.28
C GLU A 96 -10.77 -3.12 -12.93
N ILE A 97 -11.64 -3.86 -12.25
CA ILE A 97 -11.29 -4.53 -11.00
C ILE A 97 -10.61 -5.86 -11.32
N ALA A 98 -9.49 -6.13 -10.65
CA ALA A 98 -8.86 -7.45 -10.67
C ALA A 98 -9.68 -8.42 -9.79
N GLU A 99 -10.66 -9.10 -10.38
CA GLU A 99 -11.57 -10.00 -9.66
C GLU A 99 -10.80 -11.10 -8.91
N GLU A 100 -9.74 -11.63 -9.51
CA GLU A 100 -8.90 -12.68 -8.93
C GLU A 100 -8.13 -12.24 -7.68
N LYS A 101 -7.96 -10.92 -7.50
CA LYS A 101 -7.34 -10.32 -6.31
C LYS A 101 -8.36 -9.78 -5.32
N THR A 102 -9.65 -9.79 -5.67
CA THR A 102 -10.71 -9.26 -4.82
C THR A 102 -11.04 -10.25 -3.71
N VAL A 103 -11.01 -9.78 -2.47
CA VAL A 103 -11.25 -10.62 -1.28
C VAL A 103 -12.33 -10.01 -0.41
N VAL A 104 -13.34 -10.80 -0.06
CA VAL A 104 -14.32 -10.48 0.98
C VAL A 104 -13.96 -11.28 2.23
N ALA A 105 -13.73 -10.59 3.35
CA ALA A 105 -13.32 -11.21 4.59
C ALA A 105 -14.26 -10.86 5.76
N PHE A 106 -14.79 -11.88 6.41
CA PHE A 106 -15.69 -11.79 7.56
C PHE A 106 -14.95 -11.82 8.90
N GLU A 107 -15.68 -11.70 10.00
CA GLU A 107 -15.14 -11.88 11.35
C GLU A 107 -14.42 -13.23 11.50
N GLY A 108 -13.34 -13.25 12.30
CA GLY A 108 -12.49 -14.44 12.48
C GLY A 108 -11.59 -14.80 11.31
N GLN A 109 -11.87 -14.31 10.10
CA GLN A 109 -11.01 -14.53 8.93
C GLN A 109 -9.80 -13.60 8.92
N LYS A 110 -8.74 -14.05 8.23
CA LYS A 110 -7.51 -13.30 8.03
C LYS A 110 -7.80 -12.05 7.20
N LYS A 111 -7.51 -10.88 7.78
CA LYS A 111 -7.62 -9.57 7.14
C LYS A 111 -6.22 -8.97 7.03
N ILE A 112 -5.75 -8.77 5.80
CA ILE A 112 -4.52 -8.05 5.49
C ILE A 112 -4.88 -6.94 4.51
N ILE A 113 -4.56 -5.70 4.87
CA ILE A 113 -4.72 -4.51 4.04
C ILE A 113 -3.33 -3.90 3.90
N THR A 114 -2.88 -3.61 2.68
CA THR A 114 -1.59 -2.98 2.37
C THR A 114 -0.38 -3.59 3.11
N GLY A 115 -0.40 -4.92 3.33
CA GLY A 115 0.67 -5.66 4.02
C GLY A 115 0.61 -5.62 5.56
N ILE A 116 -0.42 -5.00 6.14
CA ILE A 116 -0.67 -4.94 7.59
C ILE A 116 -1.85 -5.84 7.94
N SER A 117 -1.71 -6.65 8.99
CA SER A 117 -2.83 -7.44 9.49
C SER A 117 -3.70 -6.63 10.45
N ILE A 118 -5.01 -6.67 10.22
CA ILE A 118 -6.02 -6.06 11.09
C ILE A 118 -6.94 -7.11 11.75
N SER A 119 -6.63 -8.40 11.56
CA SER A 119 -7.51 -9.52 11.93
C SER A 119 -7.89 -9.54 13.43
N SER A 120 -7.03 -8.99 14.29
CA SER A 120 -7.23 -8.97 15.75
C SER A 120 -7.92 -7.70 16.26
N GLY A 121 -8.31 -6.76 15.39
CA GLY A 121 -8.79 -5.43 15.79
C GLY A 121 -7.67 -4.43 16.13
N GLU A 122 -6.41 -4.87 16.03
CA GLU A 122 -5.23 -4.02 16.21
C GLU A 122 -4.34 -4.14 14.96
N LEU A 123 -3.59 -3.08 14.65
CA LEU A 123 -2.60 -3.11 13.59
C LEU A 123 -1.43 -4.00 14.01
N ARG A 124 -1.16 -5.04 13.22
CA ARG A 124 -0.07 -5.98 13.49
C ARG A 124 0.67 -6.35 12.22
N LEU A 125 1.96 -6.66 12.37
CA LEU A 125 2.69 -7.28 11.27
C LEU A 125 2.09 -8.68 10.98
N PRO A 126 2.00 -9.12 9.71
CA PRO A 126 1.53 -10.46 9.37
C PRO A 126 2.29 -11.55 10.16
N LYS A 127 1.55 -12.59 10.57
CA LYS A 127 2.07 -13.65 11.46
C LYS A 127 3.37 -14.27 10.96
N GLU A 128 3.47 -14.50 9.66
CA GLU A 128 4.64 -15.09 9.01
C GLU A 128 5.85 -14.15 9.08
N SER A 129 5.71 -12.89 8.62
CA SER A 129 6.76 -11.87 8.71
C SER A 129 7.23 -11.68 10.16
N ARG A 130 6.30 -11.61 11.11
CA ARG A 130 6.62 -11.51 12.54
C ARG A 130 7.38 -12.72 13.04
N ARG A 131 6.97 -13.95 12.67
CA ARG A 131 7.67 -15.18 13.06
C ARG A 131 9.11 -15.18 12.54
N ASN A 132 9.30 -14.83 11.27
CA ASN A 132 10.62 -14.81 10.63
C ASN A 132 11.54 -13.76 11.27
N LEU A 133 11.03 -12.56 11.56
CA LEU A 133 11.79 -11.52 12.25
C LEU A 133 12.15 -11.93 13.69
N ARG A 134 11.20 -12.50 14.45
CA ARG A 134 11.49 -13.01 15.81
C ARG A 134 12.59 -14.06 15.82
N GLN A 135 12.54 -15.00 14.88
CA GLN A 135 13.56 -16.04 14.74
C GLN A 135 14.92 -15.43 14.39
N THR A 136 14.95 -14.51 13.43
CA THR A 136 16.18 -13.80 13.02
C THR A 136 16.79 -13.02 14.20
N ILE A 137 15.97 -12.23 14.91
CA ILE A 137 16.40 -11.46 16.09
C ILE A 137 16.93 -12.39 17.17
N HIS A 138 16.27 -13.53 17.43
CA HIS A 138 16.73 -14.51 18.40
C HIS A 138 18.13 -15.07 18.06
N TYR A 139 18.34 -15.48 16.81
CA TYR A 139 19.64 -16.02 16.39
C TYR A 139 20.74 -14.97 16.44
N ILE A 140 20.47 -13.74 15.98
CA ILE A 140 21.44 -12.66 16.02
C ILE A 140 21.78 -12.28 17.46
N ASN A 141 20.78 -12.22 18.36
CA ASN A 141 21.00 -11.92 19.76
C ASN A 141 21.86 -12.99 20.46
N ARG A 142 21.72 -14.26 20.05
CA ARG A 142 22.41 -15.39 20.69
C ARG A 142 23.81 -15.67 20.11
N TYR A 143 23.97 -15.52 18.80
CA TYR A 143 25.17 -15.97 18.07
C TYR A 143 25.88 -14.85 17.30
N GLY A 144 25.30 -13.65 17.25
CA GLY A 144 25.81 -12.53 16.47
C GLY A 144 25.40 -12.57 15.00
N ILE A 145 25.45 -11.40 14.36
CA ILE A 145 24.96 -11.21 12.99
C ILE A 145 25.78 -11.97 11.94
N GLU A 146 27.10 -12.06 12.11
CA GLU A 146 27.96 -12.77 11.15
C GLU A 146 27.74 -14.28 11.20
N SER A 147 27.55 -14.85 12.39
CA SER A 147 27.19 -16.27 12.53
C SER A 147 25.83 -16.56 11.86
N HIS A 148 24.84 -15.71 12.10
CA HIS A 148 23.53 -15.83 11.44
C HIS A 148 23.65 -15.75 9.91
N LYS A 149 24.39 -14.78 9.38
CA LYS A 149 24.61 -14.62 7.93
C LYS A 149 25.27 -15.87 7.32
N ASN A 150 26.33 -16.37 7.94
CA ASN A 150 27.05 -17.55 7.46
C ASN A 150 26.16 -18.79 7.44
N ASN A 151 25.42 -19.04 8.53
CA ASN A 151 24.54 -20.20 8.64
C ASN A 151 23.34 -20.12 7.69
N ALA A 152 22.84 -18.92 7.41
CA ALA A 152 21.72 -18.69 6.50
C ALA A 152 22.16 -18.53 5.03
N GLY A 153 23.46 -18.61 4.73
CA GLY A 153 23.99 -18.43 3.36
C GLY A 153 23.80 -16.99 2.82
N ILE A 154 23.76 -15.99 3.68
CA ILE A 154 23.47 -14.60 3.30
C ILE A 154 24.77 -13.87 2.99
N SER A 155 25.00 -13.58 1.72
CA SER A 155 26.14 -12.80 1.21
C SER A 155 25.86 -11.30 1.05
N ASP A 156 24.62 -10.85 1.33
CA ASP A 156 24.21 -9.46 1.14
C ASP A 156 25.01 -8.50 2.05
N PRO A 157 25.83 -7.60 1.47
CA PRO A 157 26.68 -6.68 2.24
C PRO A 157 25.87 -5.64 3.03
N ILE A 158 24.63 -5.35 2.63
CA ILE A 158 23.74 -4.40 3.31
C ILE A 158 22.64 -5.10 4.11
N TYR A 159 22.76 -6.41 4.36
CA TYR A 159 21.77 -7.21 5.08
C TYR A 159 21.36 -6.58 6.43
N ARG A 160 22.33 -6.06 7.18
CA ARG A 160 22.10 -5.39 8.47
C ARG A 160 21.15 -4.20 8.33
N TYR A 161 21.34 -3.37 7.30
CA TYR A 161 20.51 -2.19 7.06
C TYR A 161 19.11 -2.59 6.58
N ARG A 162 18.99 -3.62 5.73
CA ARG A 162 17.70 -4.16 5.30
C ARG A 162 16.90 -4.70 6.49
N LEU A 163 17.56 -5.48 7.36
CA LEU A 163 16.94 -6.02 8.55
C LEU A 163 16.53 -4.91 9.53
N LEU A 164 17.37 -3.88 9.71
CA LEU A 164 17.02 -2.70 10.50
C LEU A 164 15.77 -2.01 9.92
N GLY A 165 15.70 -1.80 8.60
CA GLY A 165 14.53 -1.23 7.95
C GLY A 165 13.25 -2.05 8.18
N GLN A 166 13.34 -3.39 8.12
CA GLN A 166 12.21 -4.27 8.44
C GLN A 166 11.77 -4.15 9.90
N ILE A 167 12.71 -4.01 10.83
CA ILE A 167 12.42 -3.83 12.26
C ILE A 167 11.83 -2.45 12.55
N GLU A 168 12.34 -1.40 11.93
CA GLU A 168 11.78 -0.04 12.06
C GLU A 168 10.36 0.02 11.47
N TYR A 169 10.12 -0.63 10.33
CA TYR A 169 8.77 -0.78 9.80
C TYR A 169 7.86 -1.55 10.76
N TRP A 170 8.33 -2.64 11.36
CA TRP A 170 7.57 -3.35 12.39
C TRP A 170 7.26 -2.45 13.60
N LEU A 171 8.23 -1.65 14.06
CA LEU A 171 8.02 -0.68 15.15
C LEU A 171 7.07 0.45 14.78
N SER A 172 6.97 0.85 13.50
CA SER A 172 5.96 1.83 13.07
C SER A 172 4.53 1.28 13.17
N ILE A 173 4.36 -0.05 13.14
CA ILE A 173 3.06 -0.73 13.26
C ILE A 173 2.78 -1.09 14.73
N GLU A 174 3.77 -1.66 15.42
CA GLU A 174 3.69 -2.12 16.81
C GLU A 174 4.78 -1.43 17.68
N PRO A 175 4.62 -0.14 18.06
CA PRO A 175 5.69 0.66 18.70
C PRO A 175 6.19 0.12 20.05
N HIS A 176 5.34 -0.65 20.74
CA HIS A 176 5.62 -1.24 22.05
C HIS A 176 6.11 -2.69 21.97
N ASN A 177 6.35 -3.23 20.77
CA ASN A 177 6.79 -4.62 20.62
C ASN A 177 8.23 -4.81 21.14
N GLU A 178 8.38 -5.55 22.24
CA GLU A 178 9.66 -5.77 22.91
C GLU A 178 10.68 -6.49 22.01
N THR A 179 10.24 -7.46 21.21
CA THR A 179 11.16 -8.20 20.33
C THR A 179 11.71 -7.29 19.24
N ALA A 180 10.87 -6.44 18.65
CA ALA A 180 11.31 -5.48 17.65
C ALA A 180 12.25 -4.43 18.25
N ARG A 181 11.98 -3.94 19.47
CA ARG A 181 12.87 -3.01 20.20
C ARG A 181 14.24 -3.63 20.47
N LEU A 182 14.28 -4.88 20.96
CA LEU A 182 15.52 -5.63 21.12
C LEU A 182 16.26 -5.76 19.78
N GLY A 183 15.55 -6.12 18.72
CA GLY A 183 16.12 -6.21 17.36
C GLY A 183 16.77 -4.90 16.90
N LYS A 184 16.13 -3.76 17.16
CA LYS A 184 16.70 -2.43 16.87
C LYS A 184 17.97 -2.19 17.67
N GLU A 185 17.97 -2.51 18.97
CA GLU A 185 19.13 -2.31 19.85
C GLU A 185 20.34 -3.14 19.45
N ILE A 186 20.17 -4.44 19.21
CA ILE A 186 21.28 -5.33 18.82
C ILE A 186 21.84 -4.95 17.44
N LEU A 187 21.03 -4.34 16.57
CA LEU A 187 21.43 -3.94 15.23
C LEU A 187 21.91 -2.48 15.14
N LYS A 188 21.84 -1.66 16.20
CA LYS A 188 22.25 -0.24 16.18
C LYS A 188 23.61 -0.06 15.52
N VAL A 189 23.61 0.58 14.36
CA VAL A 189 24.83 0.94 13.63
C VAL A 189 25.29 2.30 14.17
N LYS A 190 26.59 2.49 14.44
CA LYS A 190 27.12 3.86 14.60
C LYS A 190 26.86 4.59 13.27
N PRO A 191 26.39 5.86 13.29
CA PRO A 191 26.22 6.61 12.05
C PRO A 191 27.54 6.61 11.28
N LEU A 192 27.45 6.38 9.97
CA LEU A 192 28.58 6.55 9.05
C LEU A 192 29.04 8.01 9.20
N LYS A 193 30.28 8.20 9.66
CA LYS A 193 30.92 9.51 9.71
C LYS A 193 31.22 10.00 8.30
#